data_AF-R1FHH7-F1
#
_entry.id   AF-R1FHH7-F1
#
_cell.length_a   1.000
_cell.length_b   1.000
_cell.length_c   1.000
_cell.angle_alpha   90.00
_cell.angle_beta   90.00
_cell.angle_gamma   90.00
#
_symmetry.space_group_name_H-M   'P 1'
#
loop_
_entity.id
_entity.type
_entity.pdbx_description
1 polymer ?
#
loop_
_entity_poly.entity_id
_entity_poly.type
_entity_poly.pdbx_seq_one_letter_code
_entity_poly.pdbx_strand_id
1 'polypeptide(L)' 'AAQRLTEAGLPTRRPGAQLAPGAVVPRVREQAGGAPFRDAAAVRSSLSRHYQGMRAARRETAARAGESGKDEGDPR' A
#
# COMPACT_ATOMS: atom_id res chain seq x y z
N ALA A 1 -2.26 35.94 -4.25
CA ALA A 1 -1.78 35.95 -5.65
C ALA A 1 -2.18 34.63 -6.31
N ALA A 2 -2.92 34.67 -7.42
CA ALA A 2 -3.37 33.46 -8.13
C ALA A 2 -2.16 32.78 -8.82
N GLN A 3 -1.97 31.48 -8.55
CA GLN A 3 -0.87 30.69 -9.11
C GLN A 3 -1.22 30.27 -10.53
N ARG A 4 -0.32 30.49 -11.50
CA ARG A 4 -0.50 29.97 -12.85
C ARG A 4 -0.21 28.47 -12.87
N LEU A 5 -1.12 27.71 -13.48
CA LEU A 5 -1.07 26.26 -13.60
C LEU A 5 -0.89 25.87 -15.07
N THR A 6 -0.21 24.76 -15.34
CA THR A 6 -0.16 24.15 -16.67
C THR A 6 -1.51 23.48 -16.98
N GLU A 7 -1.74 23.09 -18.25
CA GLU A 7 -2.92 22.30 -18.61
C GLU A 7 -3.02 20.96 -17.85
N ALA A 8 -1.88 20.41 -17.41
CA ALA A 8 -1.81 19.24 -16.53
C ALA A 8 -2.01 19.56 -15.03
N GLY A 9 -2.36 20.80 -14.68
CA GLY A 9 -2.62 21.23 -13.30
C GLY A 9 -1.37 21.38 -12.42
N LEU A 10 -0.17 21.42 -13.01
CA LEU A 10 1.08 21.60 -12.27
C LEU A 10 1.40 23.10 -12.08
N PRO A 11 1.99 23.52 -10.95
CA PRO A 11 2.46 24.88 -10.79
C PRO A 11 3.47 25.23 -11.88
N THR A 12 3.18 26.23 -12.72
CA THR A 12 4.15 26.72 -13.70
C THR A 12 5.30 27.37 -12.94
N ARG A 13 6.46 26.72 -12.92
CA ARG A 13 7.68 27.37 -12.41
C ARG A 13 8.18 28.34 -13.48
N ARG A 14 8.50 29.57 -13.09
CA ARG A 14 9.37 30.42 -13.92
C ARG A 14 10.77 29.81 -13.88
N PRO A 15 11.43 29.57 -15.02
CA PRO A 15 12.85 29.22 -15.03
C PRO A 15 13.63 30.25 -14.19
N GLY A 16 14.42 29.77 -13.22
CA GLY A 16 15.14 30.61 -12.26
C GLY A 16 14.46 30.82 -10.89
N ALA A 17 13.17 30.46 -10.73
CA ALA A 17 12.52 30.48 -9.42
C ALA A 17 12.87 29.19 -8.64
N GLN A 18 13.97 29.23 -7.88
CA GLN A 18 14.26 28.19 -6.90
C GLN A 18 13.20 28.26 -5.78
N LEU A 19 12.48 27.16 -5.56
CA LEU A 19 11.70 27.02 -4.34
C LEU A 19 12.69 26.76 -3.21
N ALA A 20 12.64 27.57 -2.16
CA ALA A 20 13.41 27.31 -0.95
C ALA A 20 13.05 25.91 -0.39
N PRO A 21 14.01 25.17 0.16
CA PRO A 21 13.72 23.95 0.91
C PRO A 21 12.64 24.23 1.97
N GLY A 22 11.51 23.50 1.90
CA GLY A 22 10.35 23.70 2.78
C GLY A 22 9.24 24.63 2.25
N ALA A 23 9.45 25.36 1.15
CA ALA A 23 8.44 26.23 0.53
C ALA A 23 7.42 25.48 -0.35
N VAL A 24 7.24 24.18 -0.15
CA VAL A 24 6.19 23.42 -0.84
C VAL A 24 4.85 23.83 -0.24
N VAL A 25 4.04 24.54 -1.01
CA VAL A 25 2.64 24.79 -0.64
C VAL A 25 1.94 23.43 -0.61
N PRO A 26 1.35 23.01 0.53
CA PRO A 26 0.59 21.77 0.59
C PRO A 26 -0.50 21.83 -0.46
N ARG A 27 -0.63 20.79 -1.28
CA ARG A 27 -1.80 20.68 -2.16
C ARG A 27 -3.02 20.70 -1.24
N VAL A 28 -3.85 21.73 -1.35
CA VAL A 28 -5.20 21.69 -0.80
C VAL A 28 -5.84 20.52 -1.53
N ARG A 29 -6.01 19.41 -0.81
CA ARG A 29 -6.73 18.28 -1.33
C ARG A 29 -8.13 18.79 -1.55
N GLU A 30 -8.50 19.07 -2.79
CA GLU A 30 -9.91 19.22 -3.15
C GLU A 30 -10.58 17.94 -2.68
N GLN A 31 -11.21 18.01 -1.51
CA GLN A 31 -12.21 17.06 -1.05
C GLN A 31 -13.44 17.31 -1.93
N ALA A 32 -13.30 17.01 -3.21
CA ALA A 32 -14.42 16.86 -4.10
C ALA A 32 -15.16 15.59 -3.65
N GLY A 33 -16.21 15.77 -2.85
CA GLY A 33 -17.25 14.76 -2.62
C GLY A 33 -16.88 13.56 -1.75
N GLY A 34 -16.90 13.74 -0.43
CA GLY A 34 -17.48 12.77 0.52
C GLY A 34 -16.81 11.41 0.77
N ALA A 35 -15.90 10.92 -0.06
CA ALA A 35 -15.26 9.61 0.16
C ALA A 35 -13.84 9.75 0.73
N PRO A 36 -13.48 8.97 1.78
CA PRO A 36 -12.10 8.92 2.23
C PRO A 36 -11.21 8.42 1.09
N PHE A 37 -10.07 9.08 0.88
CA PHE A 37 -9.07 8.75 -0.15
C PHE A 37 -8.70 7.27 -0.22
N ARG A 38 -8.80 6.57 0.92
CA ARG A 38 -8.80 5.12 0.99
C ARG A 38 -9.88 4.71 1.98
N ASP A 39 -10.78 3.83 1.56
CA ASP A 39 -11.73 3.21 2.48
C ASP A 39 -10.96 2.31 3.46
N ALA A 40 -11.08 2.64 4.74
CA ALA A 40 -10.42 1.89 5.80
C ALA A 40 -10.95 0.45 5.91
N ALA A 41 -12.23 0.21 5.58
CA ALA A 41 -12.79 -1.14 5.56
C ALA A 41 -12.20 -1.98 4.42
N ALA A 42 -12.11 -1.43 3.21
CA ALA A 42 -11.45 -2.07 2.08
C ALA A 42 -9.96 -2.39 2.33
N VAL A 43 -9.22 -1.47 2.98
CA VAL A 43 -7.81 -1.72 3.33
C VAL A 43 -7.70 -2.87 4.34
N ARG A 44 -8.51 -2.87 5.40
CA ARG A 44 -8.50 -3.94 6.42
C ARG A 44 -8.88 -5.29 5.82
N SER A 45 -9.88 -5.34 4.94
CA SER A 45 -10.33 -6.59 4.32
C SER A 45 -9.27 -7.17 3.38
N SER A 46 -8.62 -6.32 2.59
CA SER A 46 -7.50 -6.71 1.71
C SER A 46 -6.33 -7.31 2.50
N LEU A 47 -5.89 -6.62 3.56
CA LEU A 47 -4.81 -7.12 4.43
C LEU A 47 -5.19 -8.44 5.10
N SER A 48 -6.41 -8.54 5.63
CA SER A 48 -6.88 -9.75 6.31
C SER A 48 -6.88 -10.96 5.38
N ARG A 49 -7.39 -10.82 4.14
CA ARG A 49 -7.37 -11.89 3.14
C ARG A 49 -5.95 -12.34 2.83
N HIS A 50 -5.02 -11.39 2.64
CA HIS A 50 -3.62 -11.69 2.37
C HIS A 50 -2.97 -12.50 3.49
N TYR A 51 -3.08 -12.04 4.74
CA TYR A 51 -2.47 -12.72 5.88
C TYR A 51 -3.12 -14.07 6.17
N GLN A 52 -4.43 -14.20 5.97
CA GLN A 52 -5.13 -15.49 6.07
C GLN A 52 -4.59 -16.50 5.06
N GLY A 53 -4.41 -16.09 3.80
CA GLY A 53 -3.81 -16.92 2.76
C GLY A 53 -2.39 -17.36 3.11
N MET A 54 -1.54 -16.43 3.57
CA MET A 54 -0.18 -16.77 4.00
C MET A 54 -0.17 -17.74 5.19
N ARG A 55 -1.07 -17.57 6.15
CA ARG A 55 -1.17 -18.45 7.31
C ARG A 55 -1.66 -19.84 6.90
N ALA A 56 -2.61 -19.93 5.97
CA ALA A 56 -3.09 -21.20 5.44
C ALA A 56 -1.96 -21.97 4.72
N ALA A 57 -1.22 -21.30 3.84
CA ALA A 57 -0.08 -21.90 3.15
C ALA A 57 0.98 -22.41 4.13
N ARG A 58 1.33 -21.63 5.17
CA ARG A 58 2.29 -22.07 6.20
C ARG A 58 1.80 -23.30 6.97
N ARG A 59 0.51 -23.37 7.28
CA ARG A 59 -0.09 -24.53 7.95
C ARG A 59 -0.02 -25.76 7.07
N GLU A 60 -0.32 -25.63 5.77
CA GLU A 60 -0.19 -26.72 4.81
C GLU A 60 1.25 -27.21 4.69
N THR A 61 2.22 -26.29 4.54
CA THR A 61 3.64 -26.66 4.50
C THR A 61 4.08 -27.37 5.77
N ALA A 62 3.65 -26.91 6.95
CA ALA A 62 3.97 -27.55 8.22
C ALA A 62 3.30 -28.93 8.36
N ALA A 63 2.06 -29.09 7.89
CA ALA A 63 1.37 -30.37 7.86
C ALA A 63 2.10 -31.38 6.96
N ARG A 64 2.44 -30.98 5.73
CA ARG A 64 3.20 -31.82 4.79
C ARG A 64 4.58 -32.22 5.33
N ALA A 65 5.29 -31.31 5.97
CA ALA A 65 6.59 -31.61 6.60
C ALA A 65 6.45 -32.56 7.80
N GLY A 66 5.36 -32.42 8.58
CA GLY A 66 5.05 -33.33 9.69
C GLY A 66 4.56 -34.70 9.24
N GLU A 67 4.04 -34.83 8.02
CA GLU A 67 3.71 -36.12 7.38
C GLU A 67 4.97 -36.78 6.81
N SER A 68 5.84 -36.03 6.12
CA SER A 68 7.08 -36.61 5.56
C SER A 68 8.04 -37.10 6.64
N GLY A 69 8.07 -36.49 7.83
CA GLY A 69 8.87 -36.96 8.96
C GLY A 69 8.28 -38.16 9.72
N LYS A 70 7.05 -38.59 9.42
CA LYS A 70 6.43 -39.79 10.01
C LYS A 70 6.62 -41.05 9.16
N ASP A 71 6.92 -40.91 7.87
CA ASP A 71 7.27 -42.03 6.99
C ASP A 71 8.73 -42.49 7.16
N GLU A 72 9.58 -41.69 7.81
CA GLU A 72 10.98 -42.00 8.07
C GLU A 72 11.18 -42.51 9.51
N GLY A 73 10.58 -43.66 9.83
CA GLY A 73 10.63 -44.18 11.20
C GLY A 73 10.05 -45.57 11.46
N ASP A 74 10.43 -46.59 10.68
CA ASP A 74 10.61 -47.95 11.21
C ASP A 74 11.51 -48.81 10.30
N PRO A 75 12.83 -48.91 10.58
CA PRO A 75 13.64 -50.03 10.12
C PRO A 75 13.66 -51.09 11.23
N ARG A 76 12.77 -52.07 11.15
CA ARG A 76 12.90 -53.36 11.83
C ARG A 76 12.88 -54.50 10.83
#